data_AF-A0AA96V9S0-F1
#
_entry.id   AF-A0AA96V9S0-F1
#
_cell.length_a   1.000
_cell.length_b   1.000
_cell.length_c   1.000
_cell.angle_alpha   90.00
_cell.angle_beta   90.00
_cell.angle_gamma   90.00
#
_symmetry.space_group_name_H-M   'P 1'
#
loop_
_entity.id
_entity.type
_entity.pdbx_description
1 polymer ?
#
loop_
_entity_poly.entity_id
_entity_poly.type
_entity_poly.pdbx_seq_one_letter_code
_entity_poly.pdbx_strand_id
1 'polypeptide(L)'
;MIPIDDIPSENQERILNLIKDLEMIVAERKDLENAEYELREQLFFEMGENQVDYAETEFSKIQYVPPKTTPKFDSKKLKQDHPEIYKQYSYDSEKKGFIKITIKKL
;
A
#
# COMPACT_ATOMS: atom_id res chain seq x y z
N MET A 1 -9.90 -11.27 -20.42
CA MET A 1 -9.56 -12.09 -19.24
C MET A 1 -9.44 -13.51 -19.77
N ILE A 2 -8.28 -14.14 -19.66
CA ILE A 2 -8.14 -15.55 -20.08
C ILE A 2 -8.70 -16.39 -18.92
N PRO A 3 -9.77 -17.18 -19.13
CA PRO A 3 -10.23 -18.17 -18.16
C PRO A 3 -9.09 -19.13 -17.79
N ILE A 4 -8.98 -19.52 -16.51
CA ILE A 4 -7.97 -20.50 -16.07
C ILE A 4 -8.10 -21.82 -16.86
N ASP A 5 -9.32 -22.15 -17.29
CA ASP A 5 -9.67 -23.33 -18.07
C ASP A 5 -8.98 -23.41 -19.45
N ASP A 6 -8.45 -22.30 -19.97
CA ASP A 6 -7.74 -22.24 -21.26
C ASP A 6 -6.21 -22.46 -21.15
N ILE A 7 -5.68 -22.66 -19.94
CA ILE A 7 -4.26 -22.97 -19.69
C ILE A 7 -4.02 -24.49 -19.81
N PRO A 8 -2.88 -24.98 -20.34
CA PRO A 8 -2.59 -26.42 -20.34
C PRO A 8 -2.71 -27.05 -18.95
N SER A 9 -3.36 -28.21 -18.84
CA SER A 9 -3.84 -28.80 -17.58
C SER A 9 -2.75 -29.02 -16.51
N GLU A 10 -1.52 -29.34 -16.92
CA GLU A 10 -0.36 -29.49 -16.02
C GLU A 10 0.04 -28.17 -15.32
N ASN A 11 -0.17 -27.03 -15.99
CA ASN A 11 0.16 -25.71 -15.45
C ASN A 11 -1.01 -25.07 -14.69
N GLN A 12 -2.25 -25.53 -14.93
CA GLN A 12 -3.44 -25.06 -14.23
C GLN A 12 -3.37 -25.32 -12.72
N GLU A 13 -3.02 -26.55 -12.31
CA GLU A 13 -2.94 -26.91 -10.89
C GLU A 13 -1.88 -26.08 -10.15
N ARG A 14 -0.71 -25.89 -10.76
CA ARG A 14 0.37 -25.07 -10.19
C ARG A 14 -0.06 -23.61 -10.03
N ILE A 15 -0.69 -23.03 -11.04
CA ILE A 15 -1.19 -21.64 -10.99
C ILE A 15 -2.29 -21.50 -9.94
N LEU A 16 -3.21 -22.47 -9.84
CA LEU A 16 -4.27 -22.46 -8.83
C LEU A 16 -3.72 -22.53 -7.41
N ASN A 17 -2.71 -23.37 -7.15
CA ASN A 17 -2.08 -23.44 -5.83
C ASN A 17 -1.37 -22.12 -5.49
N LEU A 18 -0.64 -21.53 -6.43
CA LEU A 18 -0.02 -20.21 -6.25
C LEU A 18 -1.06 -19.11 -5.97
N ILE A 19 -2.22 -19.15 -6.62
CA ILE A 19 -3.32 -18.20 -6.35
C ILE A 19 -3.82 -18.37 -4.92
N LYS A 20 -4.10 -19.60 -4.48
CA LYS A 20 -4.61 -19.88 -3.13
C LYS A 20 -3.63 -19.43 -2.04
N ASP A 21 -2.36 -19.77 -2.19
CA ASP A 21 -1.31 -19.37 -1.23
C ASP A 21 -1.22 -17.84 -1.14
N LEU A 22 -1.31 -17.17 -2.29
CA LEU A 22 -1.22 -15.72 -2.36
C LEU A 22 -2.49 -15.03 -1.83
N GLU A 23 -3.67 -15.60 -2.03
CA GLU A 23 -4.93 -15.13 -1.43
C GLU A 23 -4.88 -15.20 0.09
N MET A 24 -4.37 -16.31 0.64
CA MET A 24 -4.19 -16.50 2.09
C MET A 24 -3.22 -15.46 2.66
N ILE A 25 -2.04 -15.30 2.07
CA ILE A 25 -1.04 -14.31 2.52
C ILE A 25 -1.59 -12.88 2.44
N VAL A 26 -2.34 -12.54 1.39
CA VAL A 26 -2.91 -11.19 1.25
C VAL A 26 -4.01 -10.94 2.29
N ALA A 27 -4.81 -11.96 2.64
CA ALA A 27 -5.80 -11.86 3.71
C ALA A 27 -5.12 -11.65 5.07
N GLU A 28 -4.15 -12.49 5.42
CA GLU A 28 -3.38 -12.36 6.67
C GLU A 28 -2.66 -11.01 6.77
N ARG A 29 -2.04 -10.55 5.69
CA ARG A 29 -1.38 -9.25 5.66
C ARG A 29 -2.37 -8.12 5.91
N LYS A 30 -3.58 -8.19 5.36
CA LYS A 30 -4.60 -7.16 5.59
C LYS A 30 -5.00 -7.09 7.07
N ASP A 31 -5.14 -8.23 7.72
CA ASP A 31 -5.47 -8.28 9.15
C ASP A 31 -4.32 -7.71 10.01
N LEU A 32 -3.08 -8.03 9.66
CA LEU A 32 -1.89 -7.46 10.30
C LEU A 32 -1.76 -5.95 10.06
N GLU A 33 -2.02 -5.47 8.85
CA GLU A 33 -2.02 -4.04 8.50
C GLU A 33 -3.07 -3.27 9.33
N ASN A 34 -4.26 -3.85 9.54
CA ASN A 34 -5.30 -3.23 10.39
C ASN A 34 -4.88 -3.21 11.87
N ALA A 35 -4.37 -4.33 12.40
CA ALA A 35 -3.91 -4.41 13.78
C ALA A 35 -2.74 -3.44 14.06
N GLU A 36 -1.80 -3.34 13.12
CA GLU A 36 -0.71 -2.37 13.19
C GLU A 36 -1.25 -0.93 13.18
N TYR A 37 -2.20 -0.62 12.31
CA TYR A 37 -2.82 0.69 12.23
C TYR A 37 -3.48 1.08 13.57
N GLU A 38 -4.30 0.20 14.14
CA GLU A 38 -4.96 0.45 15.43
C GLU A 38 -3.95 0.69 16.56
N LEU A 39 -2.87 -0.10 16.63
CA LEU A 39 -1.81 0.08 17.62
C LEU A 39 -1.04 1.38 17.42
N ARG A 40 -0.77 1.78 16.16
CA ARG A 40 -0.12 3.06 15.86
C ARG A 40 -0.98 4.25 16.28
N GLU A 41 -2.28 4.21 16.02
CA GLU A 41 -3.20 5.28 16.44
C GLU A 41 -3.28 5.38 17.96
N GLN A 42 -3.38 4.25 18.67
CA GLN A 42 -3.35 4.21 20.13
C GLN A 42 -2.03 4.77 20.68
N LEU A 43 -0.89 4.33 20.13
CA LEU A 43 0.43 4.82 20.56
C LEU A 43 0.60 6.31 20.27
N PHE A 44 0.11 6.79 19.12
CA PHE A 44 0.14 8.22 18.77
C PHE A 44 -0.65 9.05 19.77
N PHE A 45 -1.85 8.59 20.14
CA PHE A 45 -2.69 9.25 21.14
C PHE A 45 -2.01 9.27 22.52
N GLU A 46 -1.53 8.12 23.00
CA GLU A 46 -0.87 8.01 24.31
C GLU A 46 0.41 8.86 24.38
N MET A 47 1.26 8.84 23.34
CA MET A 47 2.46 9.69 23.30
C MET A 47 2.10 11.18 23.29
N GLY A 48 1.03 11.56 22.59
CA GLY A 48 0.53 12.94 22.57
C GLY A 48 0.01 13.41 23.93
N GLU A 49 -0.86 12.63 24.58
CA GLU A 49 -1.44 12.96 25.89
C GLU A 49 -0.37 13.03 26.99
N ASN A 50 0.62 12.13 26.95
CA ASN A 50 1.70 12.06 27.93
C ASN A 50 2.91 12.95 27.57
N GLN A 51 2.86 13.74 26.49
CA GLN A 51 3.94 14.62 26.03
C GLN A 51 5.29 13.87 25.84
N VAL A 52 5.23 12.63 25.34
CA VAL A 52 6.40 11.81 25.06
C VAL A 52 6.81 12.04 23.60
N ASP A 53 7.85 12.84 23.38
CA ASP A 53 8.36 13.14 22.03
C ASP A 53 9.18 11.99 21.43
N TYR A 54 9.78 11.14 22.27
CA TYR A 54 10.71 10.09 21.86
C TYR A 54 10.68 8.90 22.82
N ALA A 55 10.71 7.69 22.26
CA ALA A 55 10.87 6.43 22.99
C ALA A 55 11.83 5.49 22.24
N GLU A 56 12.69 4.78 22.97
CA GLU A 56 13.65 3.83 22.40
C GLU A 56 13.54 2.49 23.13
N THR A 57 13.51 1.41 22.34
CA THR A 57 13.53 0.02 22.81
C THR A 57 14.77 -0.67 22.24
N GLU A 58 14.99 -1.93 22.63
CA GLU A 58 16.08 -2.75 22.07
C GLU A 58 16.07 -2.83 20.54
N PHE A 59 14.88 -2.76 19.93
CA PHE A 59 14.70 -2.99 18.49
C PHE A 59 14.21 -1.77 17.71
N SER A 60 13.78 -0.70 18.38
CA SER A 60 13.05 0.40 17.73
C SER A 60 13.28 1.77 18.34
N LYS A 61 13.24 2.80 17.47
CA LYS A 61 13.15 4.21 17.85
C LYS A 61 11.82 4.76 17.39
N ILE A 62 11.08 5.34 18.31
CA ILE A 62 9.73 5.86 18.08
C ILE A 62 9.77 7.35 18.39
N GLN A 63 9.31 8.16 17.45
CA GLN A 63 9.23 9.61 17.58
C GLN A 63 7.79 10.05 17.37
N TYR A 64 7.28 10.87 18.27
CA TYR A 64 6.02 11.56 18.09
C TYR A 64 6.20 12.71 17.09
N VAL A 65 5.36 12.78 16.07
CA VAL A 65 5.37 13.87 15.09
C VAL A 65 3.98 14.51 15.08
N PRO A 66 3.84 15.76 15.54
CA PRO A 66 2.53 16.39 15.64
C PRO A 66 1.89 16.61 14.25
N PRO A 67 0.54 16.68 14.16
CA PRO A 67 -0.14 16.93 12.90
C PRO A 67 0.32 18.23 12.26
N LYS A 68 0.72 18.16 10.98
CA LYS A 68 1.15 19.31 10.19
C LYS A 68 0.47 19.32 8.83
N THR A 69 -0.02 20.48 8.42
CA THR A 69 -0.49 20.68 7.05
C THR A 69 0.68 20.90 6.11
N THR A 70 0.78 20.07 5.07
CA THR A 70 1.75 20.23 3.98
C THR A 70 0.99 20.59 2.71
N PRO A 71 1.45 21.59 1.93
CA PRO A 71 0.83 21.91 0.64
C PRO A 71 0.91 20.68 -0.28
N LYS A 72 -0.23 20.30 -0.87
CA LYS A 72 -0.29 19.23 -1.88
C LYS A 72 -0.38 19.85 -3.26
N PHE A 73 0.44 19.35 -4.18
CA PHE A 73 0.42 19.75 -5.57
C PHE A 73 -0.68 18.98 -6.33
N ASP A 74 -1.62 19.70 -6.93
CA ASP A 74 -2.70 19.10 -7.73
C ASP A 74 -2.26 18.88 -9.18
N SER A 75 -1.57 17.75 -9.40
CA SER A 75 -1.10 17.37 -10.73
C SER A 75 -2.23 17.09 -11.72
N LYS A 76 -3.42 16.70 -11.24
CA LYS A 76 -4.59 16.47 -12.10
C LYS A 76 -5.11 17.79 -12.65
N LYS A 77 -5.24 18.79 -11.77
CA LYS A 77 -5.65 20.12 -12.15
C LYS A 77 -4.63 20.78 -13.08
N LEU A 78 -3.32 20.63 -12.82
CA LEU A 78 -2.28 21.09 -13.75
C LEU A 78 -2.45 20.45 -15.14
N LYS A 79 -2.71 19.14 -15.20
CA LYS A 79 -2.91 18.44 -16.48
C LYS A 79 -4.16 18.91 -17.24
N GLN A 80 -5.20 19.36 -16.53
CA GLN A 80 -6.45 19.89 -17.11
C GLN A 80 -6.29 21.34 -17.58
N ASP A 81 -5.76 22.20 -16.72
CA ASP A 81 -5.66 23.65 -16.95
C ASP A 81 -4.45 24.02 -17.84
N HIS A 82 -3.34 23.26 -17.73
CA HIS A 82 -2.05 23.51 -18.38
C HIS A 82 -1.36 22.22 -18.89
N PRO A 83 -1.95 21.53 -19.89
CA PRO A 83 -1.42 20.27 -20.40
C PRO A 83 -0.01 20.38 -21.00
N GLU A 84 0.36 21.54 -21.54
CA GLU A 84 1.69 21.85 -22.08
C GLU A 84 2.77 21.82 -21.01
N ILE A 85 2.51 22.45 -19.85
CA ILE A 85 3.44 22.47 -18.72
C ILE A 85 3.54 21.05 -18.15
N TYR A 86 2.42 20.35 -17.99
CA TYR A 86 2.42 18.97 -17.49
C TYR A 86 3.33 18.05 -18.33
N LYS A 87 3.26 18.15 -19.66
CA LYS A 87 4.11 17.37 -20.57
C LYS A 87 5.59 17.71 -20.44
N GLN A 88 5.94 18.98 -20.25
CA GLN A 88 7.34 19.41 -20.11
C GLN A 88 8.06 18.75 -18.93
N TYR A 89 7.32 18.41 -17.87
CA TYR A 89 7.87 17.81 -16.65
C TYR A 89 7.47 16.34 -16.44
N SER A 90 6.86 15.70 -17.45
CA SER A 90 6.51 14.28 -17.39
C SER A 90 7.50 13.45 -18.19
N TYR A 91 7.95 12.34 -17.60
CA TYR A 91 8.73 11.32 -18.31
C TYR A 91 8.12 9.94 -18.06
N ASP A 92 8.18 9.09 -19.08
CA ASP A 92 7.76 7.71 -18.95
C ASP A 92 8.90 6.92 -18.29
N SER A 93 8.56 6.15 -17.25
CA SER A 93 9.47 5.17 -16.65
C SER A 93 8.99 3.76 -16.97
N GLU A 94 9.93 2.91 -17.37
CA GLU A 94 9.65 1.48 -17.56
C GLU A 94 9.37 0.84 -16.19
N LYS A 95 8.20 0.21 -16.06
CA LYS A 95 7.82 -0.53 -14.85
C LYS A 95 7.82 -2.02 -15.17
N LYS A 96 8.43 -2.81 -14.27
CA LYS A 96 8.32 -4.27 -14.33
C LYS A 96 6.85 -4.68 -14.24
N GLY A 97 6.48 -5.73 -14.98
CA GLY A 97 5.16 -6.35 -14.85
C GLY A 97 4.94 -6.80 -13.40
N PHE A 98 3.72 -6.63 -12.89
CA PHE A 98 3.34 -7.04 -11.55
C PHE A 98 1.97 -7.70 -11.57
N ILE A 99 1.72 -8.60 -10.63
CA ILE A 99 0.40 -9.22 -10.43
C ILE A 99 -0.42 -8.29 -9.53
N LYS A 100 -1.55 -7.82 -10.04
CA LYS A 100 -2.54 -7.08 -9.26
C LYS A 100 -3.63 -8.03 -8.79
N ILE A 101 -3.82 -8.11 -7.47
CA ILE A 101 -4.87 -8.93 -6.85
C ILE A 101 -5.91 -8.00 -6.25
N THR A 102 -7.17 -8.38 -6.37
CA THR A 102 -8.29 -7.68 -5.75
C THR A 102 -9.18 -8.74 -5.13
N ILE A 103 -9.10 -8.90 -3.80
CA ILE A 103 -9.92 -9.86 -3.07
C ILE A 103 -11.36 -9.34 -3.06
N LYS A 104 -12.27 -10.08 -3.69
CA LYS A 104 -13.70 -9.77 -3.72
C LYS A 104 -14.36 -10.35 -2.48
N LYS A 105 -14.32 -9.58 -1.37
CA LYS A 105 -15.00 -9.86 -0.10
C LYS A 105 -14.56 -11.19 0.55
N LEU A 106 -13.85 -11.10 1.67
CA LEU A 106 -13.68 -12.24 2.58
C LEU A 106 -14.98 -12.46 3.37
#